data_AF-A0A2E9BDJ3-F1
#
_entry.id   AF-A0A2E9BDJ3-F1
#
_cell.length_a   1.000
_cell.length_b   1.000
_cell.length_c   1.000
_cell.angle_alpha   90.00
_cell.angle_beta   90.00
_cell.angle_gamma   90.00
#
_symmetry.space_group_name_H-M   'P 1'
#
loop_
_entity.id
_entity.type
_entity.pdbx_description
1 polymer ?
#
loop_
_entity_poly.entity_id
_entity_poly.type
_entity_poly.pdbx_seq_one_letter_code
_entity_poly.pdbx_strand_id
1 'polypeptide(L)'
;MCVRCGVEKGLVTKEEVASYYDDSTANARFSALARRWSPLMWLSILWIVWIMYLGDVDPWGLYSLIVIGAFTLIVPVYMLFYSSKHMAVMTRLTPDYERPKGH
;
A
#
# COMPACT_ATOMS: atom_id res chain seq x y z
N MET A 1 -7.14 16.37 16.44
CA MET A 1 -8.57 15.97 16.53
C MET A 1 -8.94 15.25 15.24
N CYS A 2 -9.63 14.11 15.29
CA CYS A 2 -10.03 13.37 14.09
C CYS A 2 -11.04 14.19 13.27
N VAL A 3 -10.94 14.13 11.93
CA VAL A 3 -11.85 14.82 10.99
C VAL A 3 -13.31 14.51 11.29
N ARG A 4 -13.63 13.24 11.62
CA ARG A 4 -14.99 12.82 11.99
C ARG A 4 -15.48 13.48 13.27
N CYS A 5 -14.61 13.64 14.28
CA CYS A 5 -14.96 14.37 15.50
C CYS A 5 -15.14 15.87 15.25
N GLY A 6 -14.48 16.44 14.24
CA GLY A 6 -14.68 17.83 13.82
C GLY A 6 -16.06 18.05 13.22
N VAL A 7 -16.52 17.12 12.38
CA VAL A 7 -17.88 17.13 11.81
C VAL A 7 -18.94 16.91 12.89
N GLU A 8 -18.76 15.94 13.79
CA GLU A 8 -19.71 15.64 14.87
C GLU A 8 -19.86 16.79 15.87
N LYS A 9 -18.78 17.56 16.12
CA LYS A 9 -18.83 18.75 16.97
C LYS A 9 -19.20 20.03 16.22
N GLY A 10 -19.57 19.95 14.94
CA GLY A 10 -19.97 21.10 14.13
C GLY A 10 -18.86 22.12 13.89
N LEU A 11 -17.60 21.72 14.03
CA LEU A 11 -16.43 22.58 13.81
C LEU A 11 -16.08 22.70 12.32
N VAL A 12 -16.55 21.77 11.48
CA VAL A 12 -16.32 21.70 10.02
C VAL A 12 -17.55 21.02 9.39
N THR A 13 -18.05 21.51 8.26
CA THR A 13 -19.19 20.89 7.58
C THR A 13 -18.76 19.68 6.74
N LYS A 14 -19.70 18.76 6.42
CA LYS A 14 -19.36 17.58 5.60
C LYS A 14 -18.85 17.97 4.21
N GLU A 15 -19.30 19.10 3.70
CA GLU A 15 -18.87 19.65 2.41
C GLU A 15 -17.41 20.12 2.44
N GLU A 16 -16.95 20.68 3.57
CA GLU A 16 -15.57 21.16 3.76
C GLU A 16 -14.55 20.01 3.88
N VAL A 17 -14.99 18.81 4.27
CA VAL A 17 -14.16 17.59 4.36
C VAL A 17 -14.60 16.51 3.37
N ALA A 18 -15.14 16.91 2.23
CA ALA A 18 -15.56 16.01 1.16
C ALA A 18 -14.43 15.06 0.71
N SER A 19 -13.16 15.48 0.72
CA SER A 19 -12.02 14.61 0.34
C SER A 19 -11.73 13.45 1.33
N TYR A 20 -12.37 13.44 2.50
CA TYR A 20 -12.31 12.33 3.45
C TYR A 20 -13.54 11.40 3.35
N TYR A 21 -14.60 11.84 2.68
CA TYR A 21 -15.86 11.11 2.50
C TYR A 21 -16.15 10.72 1.05
N ASP A 22 -15.35 11.20 0.09
CA ASP A 22 -15.48 10.84 -1.32
C ASP A 22 -14.87 9.46 -1.57
N ASP A 23 -15.73 8.49 -1.89
CA ASP A 23 -15.38 7.11 -2.23
C ASP A 23 -14.32 7.05 -3.35
N SER A 24 -14.30 8.03 -4.26
CA SER A 24 -13.33 8.08 -5.36
C SER A 24 -11.89 8.25 -4.85
N THR A 25 -11.69 9.13 -3.87
CA THR A 25 -10.38 9.42 -3.26
C THR A 25 -9.95 8.31 -2.31
N ALA A 26 -10.89 7.70 -1.59
CA ALA A 26 -10.63 6.52 -0.77
C ALA A 26 -10.15 5.36 -1.65
N ASN A 27 -10.86 5.07 -2.74
CA ASN A 27 -10.51 3.98 -3.65
C ASN A 27 -9.18 4.23 -4.38
N ALA A 28 -8.87 5.48 -4.72
CA ALA A 28 -7.58 5.86 -5.28
C ALA A 28 -6.41 5.60 -4.30
N ARG A 29 -6.58 5.91 -3.00
CA ARG A 29 -5.60 5.60 -1.95
C ARG A 29 -5.44 4.10 -1.76
N PHE A 30 -6.55 3.35 -1.71
CA PHE A 30 -6.52 1.88 -1.60
C PHE A 30 -5.79 1.24 -2.79
N SER A 31 -6.07 1.68 -4.02
CA SER A 31 -5.39 1.17 -5.22
C SER A 31 -3.89 1.45 -5.19
N ALA A 32 -3.49 2.66 -4.75
CA ALA A 32 -2.08 3.02 -4.60
C ALA A 32 -1.37 2.16 -3.54
N LEU A 33 -2.04 1.90 -2.41
CA LEU A 33 -1.51 1.03 -1.35
C LEU A 33 -1.42 -0.43 -1.81
N ALA A 34 -2.46 -0.93 -2.49
CA ALA A 34 -2.53 -2.29 -3.00
C ALA A 34 -1.37 -2.57 -3.97
N ARG A 35 -1.06 -1.64 -4.88
CA ARG A 35 0.08 -1.76 -5.80
C ARG A 35 1.42 -1.82 -5.07
N ARG A 36 1.58 -1.07 -3.97
CA ARG A 36 2.80 -1.09 -3.16
C ARG A 36 2.98 -2.43 -2.45
N TRP A 37 1.94 -3.00 -1.86
CA TRP A 37 2.03 -4.23 -1.07
C TRP A 37 1.83 -5.51 -1.89
N SER A 38 1.32 -5.41 -3.12
CA SER A 38 1.10 -6.55 -4.02
C SER A 38 2.33 -7.45 -4.21
N PRO A 39 3.56 -6.94 -4.38
CA PRO A 39 4.74 -7.81 -4.49
C PRO A 39 4.99 -8.68 -3.27
N LEU A 40 4.75 -8.18 -2.05
CA LEU A 40 4.90 -8.97 -0.82
C LEU A 40 3.80 -10.02 -0.69
N MET A 41 2.56 -9.67 -1.08
CA MET A 41 1.45 -10.62 -1.11
C MET A 41 1.71 -11.76 -2.11
N TRP A 42 2.21 -11.45 -3.31
CA TRP A 42 2.58 -12.50 -4.27
C TRP A 42 3.74 -13.36 -3.79
N LEU A 43 4.73 -12.75 -3.14
CA LEU A 43 5.85 -13.48 -2.56
C LEU A 43 5.40 -14.45 -1.47
N SER A 44 4.47 -14.06 -0.59
CA SER A 44 3.94 -14.97 0.43
C SER A 44 3.15 -16.14 -0.18
N ILE A 45 2.37 -15.90 -1.24
CA ILE A 45 1.68 -16.97 -1.98
C ILE A 45 2.70 -17.94 -2.60
N LEU A 46 3.77 -17.43 -3.23
CA LEU A 46 4.82 -18.27 -3.82
C LEU A 46 5.50 -19.16 -2.78
N TRP A 47 5.79 -18.61 -1.58
CA TRP A 47 6.32 -19.40 -0.47
C TRP A 47 5.35 -20.50 -0.02
N ILE A 48 4.06 -20.19 0.11
CA ILE A 48 3.03 -21.18 0.48
C ILE A 48 2.97 -22.31 -0.55
N VAL A 49 2.92 -21.96 -1.84
CA VAL A 49 2.88 -22.93 -2.94
C VAL A 49 4.12 -23.82 -2.92
N TRP A 50 5.30 -23.24 -2.68
CA TRP A 50 6.54 -24.01 -2.62
C TRP A 50 6.53 -25.03 -1.47
N ILE A 51 6.15 -24.58 -0.27
CA ILE A 51 6.06 -25.44 0.93
C ILE A 51 5.06 -26.57 0.74
N MET A 52 3.89 -26.28 0.15
CA MET A 52 2.82 -27.27 0.02
C MET A 52 3.02 -28.27 -1.12
N TYR A 53 3.65 -27.84 -2.24
CA TYR A 53 3.61 -28.63 -3.48
C TYR A 53 4.96 -28.91 -4.12
N LEU A 54 5.97 -28.03 -3.98
CA LEU A 54 7.23 -28.15 -4.73
C LEU A 54 8.39 -28.65 -3.87
N GLY A 55 8.33 -28.51 -2.54
CA GLY A 55 9.44 -28.84 -1.65
C GLY A 55 9.92 -30.30 -1.70
N ASP A 56 9.03 -31.24 -2.00
CA ASP A 56 9.32 -32.68 -2.06
C ASP A 56 9.67 -33.17 -3.48
N VAL A 57 9.53 -32.29 -4.49
CA VAL A 57 9.69 -32.67 -5.90
C VAL A 57 11.12 -32.44 -6.36
N ASP A 58 11.96 -33.47 -6.33
CA ASP A 58 13.31 -33.40 -6.90
C ASP A 58 13.29 -33.39 -8.45
N PRO A 59 14.09 -32.54 -9.13
CA PRO A 59 14.99 -31.48 -8.62
C PRO A 59 14.30 -30.09 -8.52
N TRP A 60 13.00 -30.02 -8.84
CA TRP A 60 12.26 -28.77 -8.96
C TRP A 60 12.16 -27.98 -7.65
N GLY A 61 12.12 -28.67 -6.50
CA GLY A 61 12.15 -28.05 -5.17
C GLY A 61 13.38 -27.18 -4.98
N LEU A 62 14.56 -27.69 -5.31
CA LEU A 62 15.82 -26.95 -5.20
C LEU A 62 15.89 -25.76 -6.17
N TYR A 63 15.52 -25.97 -7.44
CA TYR A 63 15.56 -24.88 -8.42
C TYR A 63 14.59 -23.74 -8.07
N SER A 64 13.36 -24.08 -7.70
CA SER A 64 12.35 -23.08 -7.31
C SER A 64 12.70 -22.38 -6.00
N LEU A 65 13.37 -23.07 -5.06
CA LEU A 65 13.87 -22.46 -3.82
C LEU A 65 14.90 -21.36 -4.10
N ILE A 66 15.85 -21.60 -5.01
CA ILE A 66 16.86 -20.60 -5.40
C ILE A 66 16.16 -19.37 -5.99
N VAL A 67 15.17 -19.57 -6.86
CA VAL A 67 14.41 -18.49 -7.51
C VAL A 67 13.61 -17.69 -6.49
N ILE A 68 12.83 -18.34 -5.63
CA ILE A 68 12.02 -17.68 -4.58
C ILE A 68 12.93 -16.97 -3.57
N GLY A 69 14.07 -17.57 -3.22
CA GLY A 69 15.09 -16.93 -2.38
C GLY A 69 15.65 -15.66 -3.00
N ALA A 70 15.98 -15.67 -4.30
CA ALA A 70 16.43 -14.48 -5.01
C ALA A 70 15.35 -13.38 -5.03
N PHE A 71 14.09 -13.72 -5.31
CA PHE A 71 12.98 -12.75 -5.24
C PHE A 71 12.80 -12.18 -3.83
N THR A 72 12.97 -12.99 -2.79
CA THR A 72 12.88 -12.56 -1.39
C THR A 72 13.93 -11.50 -1.05
N LEU A 73 15.10 -11.54 -1.68
CA LEU A 73 16.15 -10.53 -1.53
C LEU A 73 15.92 -9.30 -2.42
N ILE A 74 15.44 -9.49 -3.65
CA ILE A 74 15.26 -8.40 -4.62
C ILE A 74 14.05 -7.51 -4.26
N VAL A 75 12.94 -8.09 -3.82
CA VAL A 75 11.71 -7.35 -3.47
C VAL A 75 11.93 -6.23 -2.45
N PRO A 76 12.56 -6.44 -1.28
CA PRO A 76 12.78 -5.36 -0.33
C PRO A 76 13.70 -4.26 -0.88
N VAL A 77 14.72 -4.63 -1.68
CA VAL A 77 15.60 -3.66 -2.34
C VAL A 77 14.79 -2.80 -3.31
N TYR A 78 13.98 -3.42 -4.17
CA TYR A 78 13.11 -2.72 -5.11
C TYR A 78 12.12 -1.78 -4.38
N MET A 79 11.53 -2.24 -3.28
CA MET A 79 10.60 -1.45 -2.47
C MET A 79 11.24 -0.20 -1.86
N LEU A 80 12.51 -0.28 -1.44
CA LEU A 80 13.25 0.87 -0.92
C LEU A 80 13.51 1.91 -2.03
N PHE A 81 13.96 1.47 -3.21
CA PHE A 81 14.23 2.38 -4.32
C PHE A 81 12.96 3.07 -4.87
N TYR A 82 11.83 2.35 -4.91
CA TYR A 82 10.57 2.89 -5.45
C TYR A 82 9.70 3.62 -4.41
N SER A 83 10.12 3.64 -3.14
CA SER A 83 9.40 4.31 -2.04
C SER A 83 9.11 5.79 -2.33
N SER A 84 10.05 6.51 -2.96
CA SER A 84 9.93 7.93 -3.29
C SER A 84 8.79 8.23 -4.27
N LYS A 85 8.61 7.39 -5.30
CA LYS A 85 7.51 7.52 -6.27
C LYS A 85 6.15 7.28 -5.62
N HIS A 86 6.08 6.33 -4.68
CA HIS A 86 4.84 6.05 -3.94
C HIS A 86 4.46 7.20 -3.00
N MET A 87 5.44 7.82 -2.34
CA MET A 87 5.20 9.03 -1.53
C MET A 87 4.65 10.17 -2.37
N ALA A 88 5.22 10.44 -3.55
CA ALA A 88 4.73 11.48 -4.45
C ALA A 88 3.27 11.25 -4.90
N VAL A 89 2.89 10.00 -5.19
CA VAL A 89 1.50 9.64 -5.54
C VAL A 89 0.56 9.85 -4.35
N MET A 90 0.99 9.48 -3.14
CA MET A 90 0.18 9.69 -1.92
C MET A 90 0.01 11.18 -1.61
N THR A 91 1.06 11.98 -1.68
CA THR A 91 1.00 13.45 -1.47
C THR A 91 0.03 14.11 -2.44
N ARG A 92 -0.05 13.64 -3.69
CA ARG A 92 -1.03 14.16 -4.66
C ARG A 92 -2.48 13.82 -4.29
N LEU A 93 -2.71 12.70 -3.62
CA LEU A 93 -4.03 12.21 -3.18
C LEU A 93 -4.42 12.70 -1.78
N THR A 94 -3.49 13.31 -1.05
CA THR A 94 -3.68 14.00 0.23
C THR A 94 -3.10 15.40 0.12
N PRO A 95 -3.71 16.31 -0.67
CA PRO A 95 -3.29 17.70 -0.63
C PRO A 95 -3.40 18.21 0.80
N ASP A 96 -2.34 18.85 1.31
CA ASP A 96 -2.41 19.58 2.56
C ASP A 96 -3.59 20.54 2.47
N TYR A 97 -4.54 20.38 3.37
CA TYR A 97 -5.56 21.40 3.59
C TYR A 97 -4.81 22.65 4.05
N GLU A 98 -4.59 23.63 3.17
CA GLU A 98 -4.12 24.95 3.56
C GLU A 98 -5.17 25.54 4.50
N ARG A 99 -4.87 25.46 5.81
CA ARG A 99 -5.68 26.07 6.84
C ARG A 99 -5.78 27.56 6.52
N PRO A 100 -6.99 28.15 6.38
CA PRO A 100 -7.10 29.59 6.15
C PRO A 100 -6.38 30.33 7.29
N LYS A 101 -5.52 31.29 6.94
CA LYS A 101 -4.78 32.06 7.93
C LYS A 101 -5.77 32.91 8.74
N GLY A 102 -5.98 32.57 10.01
CA GLY A 102 -6.70 33.43 10.96
C GLY A 102 -7.87 32.82 11.72
N HIS A 103 -8.09 31.50 11.69
CA HIS A 103 -9.04 30.79 12.57
C HIS A 103 -8.37 29.66 13.35
#